data_AF-A0A934DVZ5-F1
#
_entry.id   AF-A0A934DVZ5-F1
#
_cell.length_a   1.000
_cell.length_b   1.000
_cell.length_c   1.000
_cell.angle_alpha   90.00
_cell.angle_beta   90.00
_cell.angle_gamma   90.00
#
_symmetry.space_group_name_H-M   'P 1'
#
loop_
_entity.id
_entity.type
_entity.pdbx_description
1 polymer ?
#
loop_
_entity_poly.entity_id
_entity_poly.type
_entity_poly.pdbx_seq_one_letter_code
_entity_poly.pdbx_strand_id
1 'polypeptide(L)'
;LSDRLWQKTLFEPGVRGPVGELMGILVEQAGAELATAHSKYGVNPKKHRIDLSAELPGVRGFADLRFVSHLFAMESAEVFSPFLGGPTEAKLFRGGRPTPDQDLGVELCKTSPPSVKLGGRYFANQDPREKACLLGFWMSFLRPELAMARLLPLERIDVLFQAAISLVNESYRCTADPKAIARERKLLKKALSERAMVALTTVVGHYLPQAGPHDLLRWLDGVELTAARAALFAAGGEVGVFKRVVLDAGLLSQVEEKGIRRKLVTFMLGGDLHALRSAVGAGVANTSPH
;
A
#
# COMPACT_ATOMS: atom_id res chain seq x y z
N LEU A 1 -3.39 9.68 10.63
CA LEU A 1 -3.36 10.76 9.60
C LEU A 1 -4.73 10.84 8.94
N SER A 2 -5.30 12.02 8.67
CA SER A 2 -6.55 12.11 7.92
C SER A 2 -6.33 11.94 6.40
N ASP A 3 -7.37 11.53 5.67
CA ASP A 3 -7.33 11.44 4.21
C ASP A 3 -6.95 12.76 3.54
N ARG A 4 -7.39 13.89 4.11
CA ARG A 4 -7.02 15.22 3.64
C ARG A 4 -5.51 15.45 3.72
N LEU A 5 -4.84 14.99 4.78
CA LEU A 5 -3.39 15.11 4.91
C LEU A 5 -2.66 14.20 3.94
N TRP A 6 -3.15 12.96 3.75
CA TRP A 6 -2.63 12.06 2.71
C TRP A 6 -2.65 12.74 1.33
N GLN A 7 -3.81 13.23 0.92
CA GLN A 7 -4.01 13.91 -0.36
C GLN A 7 -3.14 15.17 -0.51
N LYS A 8 -3.03 15.99 0.55
CA LYS A 8 -2.31 17.27 0.49
C LYS A 8 -0.79 17.10 0.52
N THR A 9 -0.27 16.16 1.30
CA THR A 9 1.16 16.15 1.70
C THR A 9 1.89 14.86 1.36
N LEU A 10 1.28 13.67 1.56
CA LEU A 10 1.96 12.40 1.26
C LEU A 10 1.87 12.02 -0.21
N PHE A 11 0.67 12.07 -0.79
CA PHE A 11 0.45 11.68 -2.18
C PHE A 11 1.34 12.49 -3.10
N GLU A 12 2.07 11.83 -3.98
CA GLU A 12 2.77 12.51 -5.05
C GLU A 12 1.74 13.06 -6.07
N PRO A 13 1.98 14.23 -6.71
CA PRO A 13 1.02 14.83 -7.63
C PRO A 13 0.46 13.91 -8.73
N GLY A 14 1.22 12.91 -9.19
CA GLY A 14 0.79 11.89 -10.15
C GLY A 14 -0.29 10.94 -9.63
N VAL A 15 -0.48 10.84 -8.31
CA VAL A 15 -1.55 10.03 -7.69
C VAL A 15 -2.82 10.84 -7.42
N ARG A 16 -2.71 12.16 -7.20
CA ARG A 16 -3.83 13.04 -6.77
C ARG A 16 -4.88 13.31 -7.86
N GLY A 17 -4.78 12.68 -9.02
CA GLY A 17 -5.64 12.92 -10.17
C GLY A 17 -6.66 11.82 -10.43
N PRO A 18 -7.44 11.95 -11.51
CA PRO A 18 -8.49 10.99 -11.88
C PRO A 18 -7.99 9.55 -12.02
N VAL A 19 -6.73 9.34 -12.40
CA VAL A 19 -6.15 7.99 -12.51
C VAL A 19 -6.08 7.33 -11.13
N GLY A 20 -5.60 8.03 -10.09
CA GLY A 20 -5.53 7.47 -8.74
C GLY A 20 -6.92 7.18 -8.16
N GLU A 21 -7.87 8.07 -8.40
CA GLU A 21 -9.27 7.89 -7.98
C GLU A 21 -9.93 6.69 -8.70
N LEU A 22 -9.72 6.57 -10.02
CA LEU A 22 -10.20 5.42 -10.79
C LEU A 22 -9.60 4.12 -10.25
N MET A 23 -8.29 4.07 -9.99
CA MET A 23 -7.65 2.88 -9.41
C MET A 23 -8.21 2.56 -8.02
N GLY A 24 -8.49 3.57 -7.20
CA GLY A 24 -9.16 3.40 -5.90
C GLY A 24 -10.51 2.71 -6.02
N ILE A 25 -11.38 3.20 -6.93
CA ILE A 25 -12.68 2.59 -7.21
C ILE A 25 -12.51 1.14 -7.65
N LEU A 26 -11.55 0.86 -8.55
CA LEU A 26 -11.32 -0.49 -9.04
C LEU A 26 -10.83 -1.45 -7.94
N VAL A 27 -9.96 -1.01 -7.04
CA VAL A 27 -9.52 -1.84 -5.90
C VAL A 27 -10.67 -2.12 -4.95
N GLU A 28 -11.46 -1.11 -4.59
CA GLU A 28 -12.56 -1.28 -3.64
C GLU A 28 -13.66 -2.22 -4.16
N GLN A 29 -13.96 -2.15 -5.46
CA GLN A 29 -15.09 -2.86 -6.04
C GLN A 29 -14.69 -4.19 -6.69
N ALA A 30 -13.55 -4.24 -7.38
CA ALA A 30 -13.07 -5.43 -8.07
C ALA A 30 -11.96 -6.16 -7.33
N GLY A 31 -11.51 -5.66 -6.17
CA GLY A 31 -10.43 -6.25 -5.37
C GLY A 31 -10.64 -7.73 -5.07
N ALA A 32 -11.87 -8.15 -4.75
CA ALA A 32 -12.19 -9.56 -4.47
C ALA A 32 -11.96 -10.49 -5.68
N GLU A 33 -12.27 -10.03 -6.89
CA GLU A 33 -12.06 -10.80 -8.13
C GLU A 33 -10.58 -10.79 -8.57
N LEU A 34 -9.81 -9.79 -8.11
CA LEU A 34 -8.37 -9.68 -8.36
C LEU A 34 -7.52 -10.35 -7.27
N ALA A 35 -8.13 -10.72 -6.14
CA ALA A 35 -7.44 -11.19 -4.97
C ALA A 35 -6.91 -12.62 -5.11
N THR A 36 -5.87 -12.89 -4.33
CA THR A 36 -5.27 -14.18 -4.10
C THR A 36 -5.65 -14.68 -2.71
N ALA A 37 -5.92 -15.99 -2.60
CA ALA A 37 -6.25 -16.61 -1.32
C ALA A 37 -5.09 -16.48 -0.30
N HIS A 38 -5.44 -16.24 0.97
CA HIS A 38 -4.51 -16.16 2.10
C HIS A 38 -3.58 -17.39 2.22
N SER A 39 -4.06 -18.57 1.81
CA SER A 39 -3.27 -19.81 1.81
C SER A 39 -2.02 -19.74 0.93
N LYS A 40 -2.04 -18.96 -0.17
CA LYS A 40 -0.85 -18.76 -1.01
C LYS A 40 0.25 -18.00 -0.29
N TYR A 41 -0.10 -17.23 0.74
CA TYR A 41 0.82 -16.51 1.60
C TYR A 41 1.18 -17.28 2.88
N GLY A 42 0.75 -18.53 3.04
CA GLY A 42 0.96 -19.28 4.28
C GLY A 42 0.20 -18.69 5.49
N VAL A 43 -0.82 -17.87 5.23
CA VAL A 43 -1.59 -17.18 6.27
C VAL A 43 -2.90 -17.92 6.53
N ASN A 44 -3.19 -18.19 7.81
CA ASN A 44 -4.51 -18.58 8.27
C ASN A 44 -5.21 -17.37 8.91
N PRO A 45 -6.25 -16.79 8.29
CA PRO A 45 -6.88 -15.57 8.79
C PRO A 45 -7.48 -15.68 10.20
N LYS A 46 -7.83 -16.88 10.66
CA LYS A 46 -8.38 -17.09 12.00
C LYS A 46 -7.30 -17.19 13.08
N LYS A 47 -6.09 -17.63 12.72
CA LYS A 47 -5.01 -17.91 13.67
C LYS A 47 -3.92 -16.86 13.67
N HIS A 48 -3.58 -16.33 12.50
CA HIS A 48 -2.43 -15.46 12.31
C HIS A 48 -2.82 -13.98 12.30
N ARG A 49 -4.12 -13.65 12.37
CA ARG A 49 -4.58 -12.26 12.38
C ARG A 49 -4.11 -11.57 13.65
N ILE A 50 -3.49 -10.42 13.47
CA ILE A 50 -3.09 -9.54 14.55
C ILE A 50 -4.23 -8.56 14.80
N ASP A 51 -4.66 -8.46 16.04
CA ASP A 51 -5.56 -7.39 16.48
C ASP A 51 -4.73 -6.15 16.82
N LEU A 52 -4.83 -5.11 15.98
CA LEU A 52 -4.12 -3.84 16.16
C LEU A 52 -4.68 -3.00 17.32
N SER A 53 -5.89 -3.30 17.78
CA SER A 53 -6.53 -2.61 18.91
C SER A 53 -6.14 -3.21 20.26
N ALA A 54 -5.71 -4.48 20.27
CA ALA A 54 -5.27 -5.15 21.48
C ALA A 54 -3.96 -4.55 22.01
N GLU A 55 -3.77 -4.63 23.33
CA GLU A 55 -2.46 -4.44 23.94
C GLU A 55 -1.81 -5.80 24.11
N LEU A 56 -0.63 -5.98 23.51
CA LEU A 56 0.19 -7.17 23.66
C LEU A 56 1.54 -6.79 24.30
N PRO A 57 1.58 -6.51 25.62
CA PRO A 57 2.82 -6.17 26.31
C PRO A 57 3.85 -7.29 26.15
N GLY A 58 5.09 -6.93 25.84
CA GLY A 58 6.20 -7.88 25.70
C GLY A 58 6.33 -8.55 24.32
N VAL A 59 5.39 -8.32 23.39
CA VAL A 59 5.55 -8.75 21.99
C VAL A 59 6.42 -7.73 21.26
N ARG A 60 7.69 -8.11 21.01
CA ARG A 60 8.64 -7.29 20.25
C ARG A 60 8.06 -6.91 18.88
N GLY A 61 8.22 -5.66 18.46
CA GLY A 61 7.73 -5.18 17.15
C GLY A 61 6.23 -4.87 17.08
N PHE A 62 5.43 -5.21 18.09
CA PHE A 62 4.00 -4.88 18.10
C PHE A 62 3.75 -3.38 18.35
N ALA A 63 4.55 -2.76 19.23
CA ALA A 63 4.48 -1.32 19.47
C ALA A 63 4.75 -0.49 18.20
N ASP A 64 5.75 -0.89 17.40
CA ASP A 64 6.08 -0.25 16.13
C ASP A 64 4.93 -0.36 15.12
N LEU A 65 4.30 -1.53 15.04
CA LEU A 65 3.14 -1.79 14.19
C LEU A 65 1.95 -0.91 14.57
N ARG A 66 1.63 -0.84 15.87
CA ARG A 66 0.54 0.02 16.37
C ARG A 66 0.84 1.50 16.19
N PHE A 67 2.10 1.90 16.37
CA PHE A 67 2.53 3.27 16.11
C PHE A 67 2.28 3.65 14.65
N VAL A 68 2.72 2.84 13.68
CA VAL A 68 2.53 3.14 12.26
C VAL A 68 1.07 3.04 11.82
N SER A 69 0.32 2.05 12.31
CA SER A 69 -1.11 1.95 12.00
C SER A 69 -1.87 3.18 12.47
N HIS A 70 -1.60 3.64 13.69
CA HIS A 70 -2.19 4.87 14.22
C HIS A 70 -1.73 6.11 13.46
N LEU A 71 -0.42 6.20 13.17
CA LEU A 71 0.18 7.27 12.38
C LEU A 71 -0.57 7.45 11.06
N PHE A 72 -0.94 6.35 10.40
CA PHE A 72 -1.60 6.37 9.10
C PHE A 72 -3.14 6.35 9.15
N ALA A 73 -3.74 6.23 10.34
CA ALA A 73 -5.17 5.96 10.54
C ALA A 73 -5.63 4.67 9.82
N MET A 74 -4.85 3.60 10.02
CA MET A 74 -5.04 2.27 9.43
C MET A 74 -5.22 1.20 10.51
N GLU A 75 -5.86 1.54 11.63
CA GLU A 75 -6.08 0.61 12.75
C GLU A 75 -7.00 -0.57 12.37
N SER A 76 -7.82 -0.41 11.32
CA SER A 76 -8.67 -1.46 10.75
C SER A 76 -7.97 -2.32 9.70
N ALA A 77 -6.71 -2.05 9.38
CA ALA A 77 -5.95 -2.81 8.39
C ALA A 77 -5.82 -4.28 8.77
N GLU A 78 -5.94 -5.17 7.79
CA GLU A 78 -5.67 -6.59 7.99
C GLU A 78 -4.16 -6.83 8.04
N VAL A 79 -3.67 -7.25 9.20
CA VAL A 79 -2.26 -7.59 9.42
C VAL A 79 -2.18 -9.01 9.96
N PHE A 80 -1.27 -9.81 9.39
CA PHE A 80 -1.09 -11.21 9.72
C PHE A 80 0.35 -11.51 10.10
N SER A 81 0.54 -12.44 11.04
CA SER A 81 1.85 -12.99 11.38
C SER A 81 1.71 -14.44 11.84
N PRO A 82 2.30 -15.40 11.11
CA PRO A 82 2.50 -16.76 11.61
C PRO A 82 3.40 -16.83 12.85
N PHE A 83 4.14 -15.77 13.18
CA PHE A 83 5.06 -15.74 14.33
C PHE A 83 4.38 -15.33 15.64
N LEU A 84 3.18 -14.73 15.57
CA LEU A 84 2.42 -14.28 16.73
C LEU A 84 1.22 -15.20 17.05
N GLY A 85 1.06 -16.30 16.30
CA GLY A 85 -0.02 -17.29 16.40
C GLY A 85 0.07 -18.23 17.61
N GLY A 86 -0.01 -17.69 18.82
CA GLY A 86 -0.32 -18.45 20.05
C GLY A 86 0.79 -19.36 20.64
N PRO A 87 0.61 -19.82 21.90
CA PRO A 87 1.62 -20.55 22.68
C PRO A 87 1.99 -21.94 22.12
N THR A 88 1.21 -22.48 21.17
CA THR A 88 1.45 -23.80 20.56
C THR A 88 2.46 -23.72 19.43
N GLU A 89 2.55 -22.59 18.70
CA GLU A 89 3.54 -22.42 17.63
C GLU A 89 4.93 -22.09 18.18
N ALA A 90 5.02 -21.46 19.37
CA ALA A 90 6.24 -21.36 20.19
C ALA A 90 6.94 -22.73 20.42
N LYS A 91 6.19 -23.86 20.36
CA LYS A 91 6.75 -25.22 20.43
C LYS A 91 7.25 -25.74 19.07
N LEU A 92 6.69 -25.29 17.95
CA LEU A 92 7.23 -25.56 16.60
C LEU A 92 8.59 -24.88 16.40
N PHE A 93 8.84 -23.73 17.04
CA PHE A 93 10.17 -23.10 17.09
C PHE A 93 11.28 -23.97 17.73
N ARG A 94 10.93 -25.01 18.49
CA ARG A 94 11.90 -25.95 19.10
C ARG A 94 12.14 -27.22 18.28
N GLY A 95 11.38 -27.44 17.20
CA GLY A 95 11.26 -28.72 16.51
C GLY A 95 12.04 -28.88 15.19
N GLY A 96 13.05 -28.05 14.91
CA GLY A 96 13.98 -28.24 13.79
C GLY A 96 13.40 -28.15 12.38
N ARG A 97 12.11 -27.80 12.20
CA ARG A 97 11.56 -27.44 10.88
C ARG A 97 11.89 -25.97 10.58
N PRO A 98 12.40 -25.63 9.38
CA PRO A 98 12.58 -24.24 9.00
C PRO A 98 11.22 -23.54 9.12
N THR A 99 11.16 -22.49 9.94
CA THR A 99 9.94 -21.71 10.11
C THR A 99 9.60 -21.05 8.77
N PRO A 100 8.38 -21.18 8.24
CA PRO A 100 8.00 -20.47 7.03
C PRO A 100 8.29 -18.98 7.21
N ASP A 101 8.90 -18.35 6.21
CA ASP A 101 9.09 -16.90 6.15
C ASP A 101 10.00 -16.32 7.25
N GLN A 102 10.98 -17.08 7.74
CA GLN A 102 11.97 -16.57 8.70
C GLN A 102 12.76 -15.37 8.16
N ASP A 103 13.14 -15.41 6.89
CA ASP A 103 13.89 -14.33 6.23
C ASP A 103 13.00 -13.18 5.74
N LEU A 104 11.68 -13.36 5.80
CA LEU A 104 10.72 -12.34 5.40
C LEU A 104 10.65 -11.24 6.46
N GLY A 105 10.79 -9.99 6.02
CA GLY A 105 10.48 -8.83 6.84
C GLY A 105 8.98 -8.56 6.84
N VAL A 106 8.54 -7.83 5.81
CA VAL A 106 7.15 -7.44 5.60
C VAL A 106 6.80 -7.71 4.14
N GLU A 107 5.63 -8.27 3.90
CA GLU A 107 5.10 -8.54 2.55
C GLU A 107 3.67 -7.98 2.44
N LEU A 108 3.35 -7.42 1.28
CA LEU A 108 1.97 -7.10 0.92
C LEU A 108 1.30 -8.35 0.33
N CYS A 109 0.25 -8.81 0.99
CA CYS A 109 -0.63 -9.85 0.51
C CYS A 109 -1.69 -9.26 -0.43
N LYS A 110 -1.82 -9.84 -1.63
CA LYS A 110 -2.80 -9.45 -2.65
C LYS A 110 -4.19 -10.00 -2.31
N THR A 111 -4.64 -9.84 -1.08
CA THR A 111 -5.95 -10.31 -0.59
C THR A 111 -7.02 -9.23 -0.84
N SER A 112 -8.27 -9.53 -0.47
CA SER A 112 -9.35 -8.53 -0.47
C SER A 112 -9.99 -8.47 0.93
N PRO A 113 -9.81 -7.38 1.68
CA PRO A 113 -8.95 -6.22 1.35
C PRO A 113 -7.46 -6.60 1.26
N PRO A 114 -6.61 -5.79 0.60
CA PRO A 114 -5.16 -5.97 0.67
C PRO A 114 -4.70 -6.01 2.13
N SER A 115 -3.72 -6.86 2.43
CA SER A 115 -3.26 -7.08 3.81
C SER A 115 -1.75 -7.13 3.90
N VAL A 116 -1.21 -6.98 5.10
CA VAL A 116 0.23 -7.06 5.36
C VAL A 116 0.55 -8.33 6.13
N LYS A 117 1.59 -9.04 5.72
CA LYS A 117 2.18 -10.17 6.45
C LYS A 117 3.52 -9.78 7.04
N LEU A 118 3.70 -10.08 8.32
CA LEU A 118 4.94 -9.89 9.06
C LEU A 118 5.65 -11.25 9.23
N GLY A 119 6.88 -11.34 8.75
CA GLY A 119 7.73 -12.53 8.87
C GLY A 119 8.76 -12.43 10.00
N GLY A 120 9.62 -13.44 10.09
CA GLY A 120 10.58 -13.58 11.20
C GLY A 120 11.59 -12.42 11.28
N ARG A 121 12.07 -11.94 10.13
CA ARG A 121 13.06 -10.85 10.05
C ARG A 121 12.51 -9.54 10.60
N TYR A 122 11.20 -9.30 10.49
CA TYR A 122 10.56 -8.14 11.11
C TYR A 122 10.69 -8.18 12.63
N PHE A 123 10.41 -9.31 13.26
CA PHE A 123 10.51 -9.48 14.71
C PHE A 123 11.96 -9.55 15.21
N ALA A 124 12.88 -10.05 14.37
CA ALA A 124 14.30 -10.10 14.67
C ALA A 124 15.00 -8.73 14.61
N ASN A 125 14.48 -7.79 13.80
CA ASN A 125 15.02 -6.43 13.77
C ASN A 125 14.87 -5.77 15.15
N GLN A 126 15.92 -5.11 15.61
CA GLN A 126 15.92 -4.40 16.90
C GLN A 126 15.73 -2.89 16.75
N ASP A 127 15.95 -2.32 15.57
CA ASP A 127 15.82 -0.89 15.32
C ASP A 127 14.34 -0.51 15.07
N PRO A 128 13.69 0.23 16.00
CA PRO A 128 12.31 0.68 15.86
C PRO A 128 12.10 1.54 14.62
N ARG A 129 13.10 2.35 14.23
CA ARG A 129 13.01 3.26 13.09
C ARG A 129 13.05 2.52 11.78
N GLU A 130 13.85 1.45 11.69
CA GLU A 130 13.85 0.58 10.51
C GLU A 130 12.53 -0.16 10.35
N LYS A 131 11.94 -0.64 11.44
CA LYS A 131 10.60 -1.24 11.42
C LYS A 131 9.55 -0.24 10.98
N ALA A 132 9.55 0.96 11.57
CA ALA A 132 8.61 2.01 11.20
C ALA A 132 8.77 2.42 9.73
N CYS A 133 10.00 2.49 9.23
CA CYS A 133 10.28 2.75 7.82
C CYS A 133 9.69 1.65 6.91
N LEU A 134 9.95 0.39 7.23
CA LEU A 134 9.49 -0.76 6.46
C LEU A 134 7.96 -0.88 6.47
N LEU A 135 7.34 -0.72 7.62
CA LEU A 135 5.88 -0.68 7.76
C LEU A 135 5.29 0.52 7.01
N GLY A 136 5.91 1.70 7.15
CA GLY A 136 5.46 2.91 6.47
C GLY A 136 5.42 2.74 4.95
N PHE A 137 6.42 2.03 4.40
CA PHE A 137 6.45 1.67 2.99
C PHE A 137 5.29 0.73 2.62
N TRP A 138 5.21 -0.44 3.25
CA TRP A 138 4.25 -1.47 2.85
C TRP A 138 2.80 -1.16 3.19
N MET A 139 2.53 -0.54 4.34
CA MET A 139 1.18 -0.15 4.73
C MET A 139 0.60 0.95 3.84
N SER A 140 1.43 1.76 3.18
CA SER A 140 0.93 2.75 2.21
C SER A 140 0.11 2.09 1.10
N PHE A 141 0.52 0.90 0.64
CA PHE A 141 -0.18 0.15 -0.40
C PHE A 141 -1.50 -0.50 0.06
N LEU A 142 -1.87 -0.37 1.33
CA LEU A 142 -3.22 -0.71 1.79
C LEU A 142 -4.26 0.31 1.35
N ARG A 143 -3.82 1.52 0.98
CA ARG A 143 -4.69 2.54 0.39
C ARG A 143 -5.17 2.11 -1.00
N PRO A 144 -6.47 2.15 -1.29
CA PRO A 144 -7.02 1.75 -2.59
C PRO A 144 -6.38 2.47 -3.78
N GLU A 145 -6.04 3.75 -3.62
CA GLU A 145 -5.45 4.57 -4.69
C GLU A 145 -4.04 4.10 -5.12
N LEU A 146 -3.37 3.32 -4.24
CA LEU A 146 -2.00 2.83 -4.42
C LEU A 146 -1.92 1.32 -4.63
N ALA A 147 -2.85 0.57 -4.06
CA ALA A 147 -2.77 -0.89 -3.96
C ALA A 147 -2.60 -1.58 -5.33
N MET A 148 -3.30 -1.09 -6.36
CA MET A 148 -3.32 -1.70 -7.69
C MET A 148 -1.91 -1.91 -8.28
N ALA A 149 -0.97 -0.99 -8.00
CA ALA A 149 0.41 -1.05 -8.47
C ALA A 149 1.18 -2.27 -7.94
N ARG A 150 0.74 -2.87 -6.83
CA ARG A 150 1.35 -4.08 -6.25
C ARG A 150 0.47 -5.32 -6.44
N LEU A 151 -0.82 -5.16 -6.76
CA LEU A 151 -1.71 -6.27 -7.04
C LEU A 151 -1.42 -6.90 -8.42
N LEU A 152 -1.25 -6.09 -9.45
CA LEU A 152 -1.16 -6.54 -10.84
C LEU A 152 0.13 -6.09 -11.54
N PRO A 153 0.62 -6.82 -12.55
CA PRO A 153 1.69 -6.32 -13.43
C PRO A 153 1.17 -5.17 -14.32
N LEU A 154 2.07 -4.28 -14.75
CA LEU A 154 1.73 -3.06 -15.49
C LEU A 154 0.88 -3.35 -16.74
N GLU A 155 1.22 -4.40 -17.51
CA GLU A 155 0.49 -4.76 -18.73
C GLU A 155 -0.97 -5.08 -18.44
N ARG A 156 -1.24 -5.74 -17.30
CA ARG A 156 -2.61 -6.04 -16.89
C ARG A 156 -3.31 -4.83 -16.30
N ILE A 157 -2.59 -3.94 -15.62
CA ILE A 157 -3.14 -2.66 -15.13
C ILE A 157 -3.61 -1.82 -16.32
N ASP A 158 -2.82 -1.71 -17.38
CA ASP A 158 -3.19 -0.96 -18.58
C ASP A 158 -4.46 -1.51 -19.25
N VAL A 159 -4.55 -2.84 -19.42
CA VAL A 159 -5.78 -3.47 -19.95
C VAL A 159 -6.97 -3.18 -19.05
N LEU A 160 -6.83 -3.31 -17.72
CA LEU A 160 -7.91 -3.07 -16.78
C LEU A 160 -8.36 -1.59 -16.80
N PHE A 161 -7.41 -0.66 -16.90
CA PHE A 161 -7.66 0.77 -17.01
C PHE A 161 -8.47 1.11 -18.26
N GLN A 162 -8.02 0.64 -19.43
CA GLN A 162 -8.73 0.84 -20.69
C GLN A 162 -10.11 0.16 -20.69
N ALA A 163 -10.22 -1.03 -20.09
CA ALA A 163 -11.49 -1.71 -19.92
C ALA A 163 -12.48 -0.89 -19.08
N ALA A 164 -12.03 -0.33 -17.96
CA ALA A 164 -12.86 0.51 -17.09
C ALA A 164 -13.36 1.78 -17.80
N ILE A 165 -12.50 2.48 -18.55
CA ILE A 165 -12.90 3.64 -19.35
C ILE A 165 -13.92 3.24 -20.42
N SER A 166 -13.65 2.15 -21.14
CA SER A 166 -14.52 1.69 -22.23
C SER A 166 -15.90 1.20 -21.75
N LEU A 167 -16.05 0.88 -20.46
CA LEU A 167 -17.34 0.51 -19.87
C LEU A 167 -18.31 1.69 -19.75
N VAL A 168 -17.79 2.89 -19.51
CA VAL A 168 -18.58 4.10 -19.31
C VAL A 168 -18.54 5.04 -20.51
N ASN A 169 -17.54 4.87 -21.40
CA ASN A 169 -17.45 5.58 -22.66
C ASN A 169 -17.23 4.59 -23.82
N GLU A 170 -18.28 4.31 -24.58
CA GLU A 170 -18.25 3.38 -25.72
C GLU A 170 -17.43 3.91 -26.90
N SER A 171 -17.22 5.22 -27.00
CA SER A 171 -16.41 5.83 -28.05
C SER A 171 -14.91 5.76 -27.75
N TYR A 172 -14.51 5.30 -26.56
CA TYR A 172 -13.12 5.17 -26.18
C TYR A 172 -12.40 4.08 -27.01
N ARG A 173 -11.32 4.47 -27.69
CA ARG A 173 -10.51 3.55 -28.51
C ARG A 173 -9.45 2.89 -27.66
N CYS A 174 -9.65 1.61 -27.34
CA CYS A 174 -8.65 0.80 -26.65
C CYS A 174 -7.48 0.47 -27.59
N THR A 175 -6.26 0.49 -27.06
CA THR A 175 -5.02 0.11 -27.76
C THR A 175 -4.55 -1.29 -27.39
N ALA A 176 -4.95 -1.79 -26.22
CA ALA A 176 -4.60 -3.14 -25.78
C ALA A 176 -5.40 -4.23 -26.53
N ASP A 177 -4.99 -5.50 -26.36
CA ASP A 177 -5.63 -6.66 -27.00
C ASP A 177 -7.16 -6.67 -26.75
N PRO A 178 -8.00 -6.67 -27.81
CA PRO A 178 -9.45 -6.68 -27.67
C PRO A 178 -10.00 -7.84 -26.83
N LYS A 179 -9.37 -9.02 -26.88
CA LYS A 179 -9.81 -10.18 -26.08
C LYS A 179 -9.53 -9.95 -24.60
N ALA A 180 -8.35 -9.43 -24.27
CA ALA A 180 -8.00 -9.04 -22.90
C ALA A 180 -8.95 -7.96 -22.36
N ILE A 181 -9.25 -6.93 -23.17
CA ILE A 181 -10.23 -5.88 -22.81
C ILE A 181 -11.61 -6.48 -22.54
N ALA A 182 -12.12 -7.34 -23.43
CA ALA A 182 -13.43 -7.96 -23.25
C ALA A 182 -13.51 -8.80 -21.96
N ARG A 183 -12.43 -9.49 -21.59
CA ARG A 183 -12.31 -10.25 -20.34
C ARG A 183 -12.39 -9.34 -19.11
N GLU A 184 -11.56 -8.30 -19.06
CA GLU A 184 -11.56 -7.38 -17.92
C GLU A 184 -12.87 -6.59 -17.82
N ARG A 185 -13.48 -6.19 -18.95
CA ARG A 185 -14.82 -5.57 -18.97
C ARG A 185 -15.88 -6.48 -18.36
N LYS A 186 -15.87 -7.78 -18.68
CA LYS A 186 -16.82 -8.74 -18.11
C LYS A 186 -16.64 -8.89 -16.60
N LEU A 187 -15.39 -8.93 -16.13
CA LEU A 187 -15.06 -8.96 -14.71
C LEU A 187 -15.60 -7.70 -14.01
N LEU A 188 -15.29 -6.52 -14.55
CA LEU A 188 -15.72 -5.24 -13.98
C LEU A 188 -17.24 -5.08 -13.97
N LYS A 189 -17.97 -5.51 -15.02
CA LYS A 189 -19.45 -5.51 -15.02
C LYS A 189 -20.06 -6.37 -13.91
N LYS A 190 -19.39 -7.45 -13.52
CA LYS A 190 -19.84 -8.33 -12.42
C LYS A 190 -19.53 -7.71 -11.06
N ALA A 191 -18.40 -7.02 -10.95
CA ALA A 191 -17.87 -6.54 -9.67
C ALA A 191 -18.38 -5.14 -9.27
N LEU A 192 -18.59 -4.24 -10.24
CA LEU A 192 -18.96 -2.85 -9.97
C LEU A 192 -20.43 -2.74 -9.57
N SER A 193 -20.68 -2.15 -8.40
CA SER A 193 -22.02 -1.71 -8.00
C SER A 193 -22.52 -0.55 -8.87
N GLU A 194 -23.84 -0.31 -8.90
CA GLU A 194 -24.43 0.83 -9.63
C GLU A 194 -23.84 2.17 -9.14
N ARG A 195 -23.66 2.32 -7.83
CA ARG A 195 -23.02 3.50 -7.24
C ARG A 195 -21.59 3.68 -7.74
N ALA A 196 -20.82 2.59 -7.80
CA ALA A 196 -19.46 2.64 -8.32
C ALA A 196 -19.41 2.93 -9.83
N MET A 197 -20.38 2.44 -10.60
CA MET A 197 -20.50 2.79 -12.02
C MET A 197 -20.75 4.30 -12.23
N VAL A 198 -21.57 4.93 -11.39
CA VAL A 198 -21.80 6.38 -11.42
C VAL A 198 -20.52 7.14 -11.07
N ALA A 199 -19.83 6.73 -10.00
CA ALA A 199 -18.55 7.33 -9.60
C ALA A 199 -17.49 7.19 -10.70
N LEU A 200 -17.34 5.99 -11.28
CA LEU A 200 -16.43 5.72 -12.39
C LEU A 200 -16.75 6.61 -13.60
N THR A 201 -18.04 6.78 -13.94
CA THR A 201 -18.47 7.67 -15.03
C THR A 201 -18.04 9.12 -14.79
N THR A 202 -18.19 9.61 -13.57
CA THR A 202 -17.78 10.97 -13.19
C THR A 202 -16.27 11.15 -13.31
N VAL A 203 -15.49 10.22 -12.73
CA VAL A 203 -14.03 10.25 -12.76
C VAL A 203 -13.49 10.16 -14.19
N VAL A 204 -14.05 9.27 -15.01
CA VAL A 204 -13.67 9.16 -16.42
C VAL A 204 -14.03 10.42 -17.20
N GLY A 205 -15.17 11.06 -16.89
CA GLY A 205 -15.54 12.37 -17.44
C GLY A 205 -14.52 13.48 -17.13
N HIS A 206 -13.92 13.47 -15.94
CA HIS A 206 -12.83 14.38 -15.57
C HIS A 206 -11.48 13.98 -16.17
N TYR A 207 -11.27 12.70 -16.44
CA TYR A 207 -10.02 12.18 -16.99
C TYR A 207 -9.85 12.49 -18.48
N LEU A 208 -10.85 12.15 -19.29
CA LEU A 208 -10.74 12.17 -20.76
C LEU A 208 -10.30 13.52 -21.37
N PRO A 209 -10.75 14.69 -20.89
CA PRO A 209 -10.33 15.98 -21.45
C PRO A 209 -8.83 16.28 -21.29
N GLN A 210 -8.15 15.60 -20.37
CA GLN A 210 -6.74 15.83 -20.02
C GLN A 210 -5.89 14.56 -20.17
N ALA A 211 -6.43 13.53 -20.83
CA ALA A 211 -5.75 12.25 -20.99
C ALA A 211 -4.47 12.38 -21.81
N GLY A 212 -3.37 11.85 -21.28
CA GLY A 212 -2.06 11.81 -21.89
C GLY A 212 -1.51 10.38 -22.00
N PRO A 213 -0.59 10.13 -22.95
CA PRO A 213 -0.06 8.79 -23.24
C PRO A 213 0.79 8.18 -22.12
N HIS A 214 1.22 8.99 -21.14
CA HIS A 214 2.11 8.57 -20.04
C HIS A 214 1.43 8.63 -18.67
N ASP A 215 0.11 8.83 -18.61
CA ASP A 215 -0.60 9.03 -17.34
C ASP A 215 -0.48 7.83 -16.41
N LEU A 216 -0.55 6.61 -16.96
CA LEU A 216 -0.44 5.39 -16.17
C LEU A 216 0.97 5.20 -15.59
N LEU A 217 2.00 5.48 -16.38
CA LEU A 217 3.40 5.45 -15.92
C LEU A 217 3.64 6.54 -14.86
N ARG A 218 3.12 7.75 -15.08
CA ARG A 218 3.20 8.84 -14.11
C ARG A 218 2.49 8.50 -12.81
N TRP A 219 1.34 7.82 -12.88
CA TRP A 219 0.64 7.33 -11.70
C TRP A 219 1.48 6.28 -10.97
N LEU A 220 2.06 5.29 -11.66
CA LEU A 220 2.94 4.29 -11.05
C LEU A 220 4.15 4.92 -10.35
N ASP A 221 4.81 5.87 -11.01
CA ASP A 221 5.90 6.63 -10.41
C ASP A 221 5.43 7.35 -9.13
N GLY A 222 4.26 7.99 -9.21
CA GLY A 222 3.63 8.68 -8.10
C GLY A 222 3.33 7.73 -6.94
N VAL A 223 2.90 6.50 -7.21
CA VAL A 223 2.61 5.48 -6.20
C VAL A 223 3.89 5.09 -5.45
N GLU A 224 4.98 4.77 -6.16
CA GLU A 224 6.25 4.41 -5.54
C GLU A 224 6.83 5.57 -4.71
N LEU A 225 6.73 6.79 -5.23
CA LEU A 225 7.16 7.99 -4.50
C LEU A 225 6.31 8.26 -3.27
N THR A 226 5.01 8.00 -3.34
CA THR A 226 4.11 8.13 -2.19
C THR A 226 4.49 7.12 -1.10
N ALA A 227 4.76 5.86 -1.48
CA ALA A 227 5.23 4.84 -0.54
C ALA A 227 6.59 5.21 0.07
N ALA A 228 7.50 5.78 -0.72
CA ALA A 228 8.79 6.27 -0.23
C ALA A 228 8.63 7.45 0.76
N ARG A 229 7.73 8.40 0.48
CA ARG A 229 7.39 9.51 1.39
C ARG A 229 6.80 8.99 2.70
N ALA A 230 5.90 8.01 2.62
CA ALA A 230 5.29 7.38 3.79
C ALA A 230 6.34 6.65 4.64
N ALA A 231 7.25 5.90 4.02
CA ALA A 231 8.37 5.24 4.69
C ALA A 231 9.29 6.22 5.41
N LEU A 232 9.69 7.30 4.73
CA LEU A 232 10.54 8.34 5.32
C LEU A 232 9.83 9.07 6.47
N PHE A 233 8.54 9.36 6.31
CA PHE A 233 7.74 9.99 7.36
C PHE A 233 7.61 9.10 8.59
N ALA A 234 7.29 7.81 8.42
CA ALA A 234 7.19 6.84 9.51
C ALA A 234 8.54 6.61 10.22
N ALA A 235 9.65 6.65 9.48
CA ALA A 235 11.01 6.59 10.03
C ALA A 235 11.44 7.88 10.78
N GLY A 236 10.56 8.87 10.90
CA GLY A 236 10.91 10.13 11.54
C GLY A 236 11.88 10.98 10.71
N GLY A 237 11.84 10.90 9.38
CA GLY A 237 12.68 11.73 8.50
C GLY A 237 14.15 11.30 8.42
N GLU A 238 14.50 10.14 8.97
CA GLU A 238 15.85 9.63 9.02
C GLU A 238 16.29 9.06 7.66
N VAL A 239 16.99 9.90 6.87
CA VAL A 239 17.42 9.54 5.50
C VAL A 239 18.35 8.33 5.48
N GLY A 240 19.21 8.18 6.50
CA GLY A 240 20.10 7.02 6.60
C GLY A 240 19.35 5.70 6.77
N VAL A 241 18.28 5.70 7.58
CA VAL A 241 17.38 4.55 7.76
C VAL A 241 16.62 4.27 6.46
N PHE A 242 16.03 5.30 5.86
CA PHE A 242 15.31 5.17 4.59
C PHE A 242 16.20 4.59 3.48
N LYS A 243 17.43 5.07 3.34
CA LYS A 243 18.39 4.56 2.36
C LYS A 243 18.62 3.05 2.55
N ARG A 244 18.92 2.60 3.77
CA ARG A 244 19.17 1.18 4.05
C ARG A 244 17.94 0.30 3.81
N VAL A 245 16.77 0.74 4.26
CA VAL A 245 15.54 -0.09 4.29
C VAL A 245 14.83 -0.10 2.94
N VAL A 246 14.83 0.99 2.20
CA VAL A 246 14.03 1.14 0.96
C VAL A 246 14.91 1.09 -0.29
N LEU A 247 15.97 1.90 -0.33
CA LEU A 247 16.80 2.01 -1.54
C LEU A 247 17.77 0.82 -1.67
N ASP A 248 18.60 0.59 -0.66
CA ASP A 248 19.62 -0.46 -0.67
C ASP A 248 18.99 -1.87 -0.70
N ALA A 249 17.77 -2.01 -0.16
CA ALA A 249 16.99 -3.24 -0.22
C ALA A 249 16.19 -3.42 -1.53
N GLY A 250 16.21 -2.44 -2.45
CA GLY A 250 15.55 -2.52 -3.74
C GLY A 250 14.02 -2.62 -3.67
N LEU A 251 13.37 -1.97 -2.70
CA LEU A 251 11.92 -2.06 -2.54
C LEU A 251 11.12 -1.28 -3.60
N LEU A 252 11.77 -0.30 -4.24
CA LEU A 252 11.26 0.46 -5.38
C LEU A 252 11.63 -0.29 -6.66
N SER A 253 10.64 -0.66 -7.46
CA SER A 253 10.85 -1.57 -8.60
C SER A 253 10.57 -0.94 -9.96
N GLN A 254 9.94 0.24 -10.01
CA GLN A 254 9.44 0.83 -11.27
C GLN A 254 10.08 2.18 -11.61
N VAL A 255 10.60 2.92 -10.63
CA VAL A 255 11.14 4.28 -10.87
C VAL A 255 12.66 4.31 -10.96
N GLU A 256 13.19 5.09 -11.92
CA GLU A 256 14.63 5.36 -12.00
C GLU A 256 15.14 6.07 -10.74
N GLU A 257 16.17 5.51 -10.10
CA GLU A 257 16.65 5.90 -8.77
C GLU A 257 17.02 7.41 -8.66
N LYS A 258 17.54 7.99 -9.74
CA LYS A 258 17.91 9.42 -9.80
C LYS A 258 16.69 10.34 -9.71
N GLY A 259 15.58 9.96 -10.34
CA GLY A 259 14.32 10.72 -10.29
C GLY A 259 13.70 10.73 -8.89
N ILE A 260 13.80 9.59 -8.20
CA ILE A 260 13.30 9.41 -6.83
C ILE A 260 14.03 10.32 -5.85
N ARG A 261 15.38 10.29 -5.87
CA ARG A 261 16.21 11.06 -4.94
C ARG A 261 15.88 12.55 -4.98
N ARG A 262 15.77 13.14 -6.17
CA ARG A 262 15.42 14.56 -6.33
C ARG A 262 14.05 14.89 -5.73
N LYS A 263 13.02 14.10 -6.05
CA LYS A 263 11.66 14.33 -5.56
C LYS A 263 11.52 14.12 -4.05
N LEU A 264 12.29 13.20 -3.47
CA LEU A 264 12.35 13.00 -2.02
C LEU A 264 13.06 14.18 -1.33
N VAL A 265 14.14 14.71 -1.90
CA VAL A 265 14.78 15.93 -1.38
C VAL A 265 13.80 17.10 -1.37
N THR A 266 13.02 17.29 -2.44
CA THR A 266 11.97 18.31 -2.47
C THR A 266 10.92 18.09 -1.39
N PHE A 267 10.50 16.85 -1.13
CA PHE A 267 9.54 16.55 -0.05
C PHE A 267 10.10 16.86 1.35
N MET A 268 11.38 16.55 1.57
CA MET A 268 12.05 16.82 2.85
C MET A 268 12.24 18.32 3.10
N LEU A 269 12.75 19.04 2.10
CA LEU A 269 13.13 20.45 2.22
C LEU A 269 11.96 21.41 1.96
N GLY A 270 10.94 20.97 1.22
CA GLY A 270 9.79 21.78 0.80
C GLY A 270 8.73 22.01 1.87
N GLY A 271 8.98 21.60 3.12
CA GLY A 271 8.08 21.82 4.26
C GLY A 271 6.95 20.80 4.40
N ASP A 272 6.68 19.95 3.39
CA ASP A 272 5.63 18.92 3.45
C ASP A 272 5.87 17.91 4.58
N LEU A 273 7.11 17.38 4.69
CA LEU A 273 7.48 16.48 5.78
C LEU A 273 7.36 17.16 7.15
N HIS A 274 7.75 18.42 7.25
CA HIS A 274 7.61 19.20 8.48
C HIS A 274 6.13 19.40 8.84
N ALA A 275 5.29 19.77 7.88
CA ALA A 275 3.85 19.95 8.08
C ALA A 275 3.17 18.65 8.54
N LEU A 276 3.54 17.51 7.96
CA LEU A 276 3.07 16.19 8.40
C LEU A 276 3.45 15.90 9.85
N ARG A 277 4.70 16.13 10.20
CA ARG A 277 5.20 15.91 11.57
C ARG A 277 4.56 16.86 12.57
N SER A 278 4.31 18.12 12.21
CA SER A 278 3.65 19.09 13.08
C SER A 278 2.17 18.71 13.29
N ALA A 279 1.47 18.30 12.23
CA ALA A 279 0.09 17.85 12.31
C ALA A 279 -0.06 16.58 13.17
N VAL A 280 0.87 15.64 13.06
CA VAL A 280 0.89 14.42 13.86
C VAL A 280 1.45 14.64 15.26
N GLY A 281 2.47 15.48 15.43
CA GLY A 281 3.05 15.81 16.74
C GLY A 281 2.06 16.50 17.67
N ALA A 282 1.15 17.31 17.12
CA ALA A 282 -0.02 17.84 17.85
C ALA A 282 -1.05 16.74 18.22
N GLY A 283 -1.07 15.61 17.52
CA GLY A 283 -1.99 14.48 17.75
C GLY A 283 -1.41 13.32 18.58
N VAL A 284 -0.10 13.05 18.48
CA VAL A 284 0.63 11.95 19.14
C VAL A 284 1.11 12.32 20.55
N ALA A 285 1.16 13.62 20.88
CA ALA A 285 1.31 14.07 22.26
C ALA A 285 0.20 13.56 23.20
N ASN A 286 -0.94 13.14 22.63
CA ASN A 286 -2.05 12.53 23.39
C ASN A 286 -2.02 11.00 23.47
N THR A 287 -1.04 10.32 22.85
CA THR A 287 -0.97 8.85 22.79
C THR A 287 0.42 8.26 23.01
N SER A 288 1.41 9.06 23.42
CA SER A 288 2.74 8.55 23.76
C SER A 288 2.71 7.90 25.15
N PRO A 289 3.03 6.60 25.29
CA PRO A 289 3.31 6.02 26.59
C PRO A 289 4.75 6.39 26.98
N HIS A 290 4.91 6.84 28.22
CA HIS A 290 6.21 6.88 28.90
C HIS A 290 6.73 5.45 29.17
#